data_AF-A0A7S1Z3H1-F1
#
_entry.id   AF-A0A7S1Z3H1-F1
#
_cell.length_a   1.000
_cell.length_b   1.000
_cell.length_c   1.000
_cell.angle_alpha   90.00
_cell.angle_beta   90.00
_cell.angle_gamma   90.00
#
_symmetry.space_group_name_H-M   'P 1'
#
loop_
_entity.id
_entity.type
_entity.pdbx_description
1 polymer ?
#
loop_
_entity_poly.entity_id
_entity_poly.type
_entity_poly.pdbx_seq_one_letter_code
_entity_poly.pdbx_strand_id
1 'polypeptide(L)'
;SESPSLPSTPKPTLPTESATDPTFPSTTSEPTEEDRSTDVIRSCLGGDCWTQVGNDLLAPDPNDIDDGFGDLVQLANGTSRFVVCALQSNISGKRSGAVRVYDVHGDHFSQAGQTMYGSTEDEMRGVLSGDGRRLALAKPWLDYQGKSNRGEVIVYELKDAQLRGRSLQGGQQWTSIGNILRGEKRDRFGHHIQLSYNGSIVAVGSTAADNKRGNIRVYEYNDNDNEWKQLGSSLKGENIDDQVGFLESFAMSHDGHTLAMG
;
A
#
# COMPACT_ATOMS: atom_id res chain seq x y z
N SER A 1 -9.91 -47.77 66.99
CA SER A 1 -9.16 -47.01 65.97
C SER A 1 -9.80 -45.64 65.87
N GLU A 2 -9.40 -44.73 66.74
CA GLU A 2 -9.82 -43.33 66.69
C GLU A 2 -8.56 -42.50 66.44
N SER A 3 -8.53 -41.84 65.29
CA SER A 3 -7.43 -41.04 64.78
C SER A 3 -7.59 -39.58 65.24
N PRO A 4 -6.52 -38.86 65.61
CA PRO A 4 -6.60 -37.49 66.08
C PRO A 4 -6.78 -36.47 64.92
N SER A 5 -7.48 -35.39 65.26
CA SER A 5 -7.88 -34.25 64.42
C SER A 5 -6.72 -33.37 63.92
N LEU A 6 -6.79 -32.94 62.66
CA LEU A 6 -5.93 -31.89 62.08
C LEU A 6 -6.60 -30.50 62.20
N PRO A 7 -5.84 -29.41 62.41
CA PRO A 7 -6.37 -28.06 62.57
C PRO A 7 -6.71 -27.39 61.22
N SER A 8 -7.79 -26.61 61.21
CA SER A 8 -8.27 -25.81 60.07
C SER A 8 -7.41 -24.56 59.85
N THR A 9 -6.88 -24.38 58.64
CA THR A 9 -6.25 -23.11 58.23
C THR A 9 -7.29 -22.15 57.63
N PRO A 10 -7.16 -20.82 57.84
CA PRO A 10 -8.16 -19.84 57.42
C PRO A 10 -8.08 -19.54 55.92
N LYS A 11 -9.25 -19.29 55.33
CA LYS A 11 -9.42 -18.86 53.93
C LYS A 11 -8.91 -17.42 53.75
N PRO A 12 -8.12 -17.09 52.72
CA PRO A 12 -7.67 -15.71 52.49
C PRO A 12 -8.86 -14.81 52.12
N THR A 13 -9.03 -13.72 52.85
CA THR A 13 -9.93 -12.61 52.52
C THR A 13 -9.32 -11.74 51.41
N LEU A 14 -10.04 -11.54 50.30
CA LEU A 14 -9.66 -10.54 49.30
C LEU A 14 -9.77 -9.12 49.89
N PRO A 15 -8.82 -8.21 49.60
CA PRO A 15 -8.97 -6.81 49.93
C PRO A 15 -10.01 -6.15 49.01
N THR A 16 -10.98 -5.46 49.61
CA THR A 16 -11.84 -4.48 48.94
C THR A 16 -11.02 -3.23 48.63
N GLU A 17 -10.57 -3.07 47.39
CA GLU A 17 -10.10 -1.79 46.87
C GLU A 17 -11.30 -0.96 46.40
N SER A 18 -11.40 0.27 46.90
CA SER A 18 -12.39 1.25 46.48
C SER A 18 -12.09 1.68 45.04
N ALA A 19 -13.08 1.58 44.15
CA ALA A 19 -13.01 2.13 42.81
C ALA A 19 -12.97 3.67 42.88
N THR A 20 -11.77 4.23 42.87
CA THR A 20 -11.57 5.60 42.39
C THR A 20 -11.23 5.50 40.91
N ASP A 21 -12.18 5.93 40.09
CA ASP A 21 -12.08 6.10 38.64
C ASP A 21 -10.78 6.85 38.29
N PRO A 22 -9.79 6.22 37.61
CA PRO A 22 -8.66 6.96 37.10
C PRO A 22 -9.17 7.78 35.93
N THR A 23 -9.47 9.05 36.19
CA THR A 23 -9.60 10.04 35.13
C THR A 23 -8.29 10.05 34.36
N PHE A 24 -8.28 9.41 33.18
CA PHE A 24 -7.18 9.52 32.24
C PHE A 24 -7.03 11.00 31.88
N PRO A 25 -5.89 11.64 32.15
CA PRO A 25 -5.66 12.95 31.58
C PRO A 25 -5.62 12.77 30.06
N SER A 26 -6.56 13.41 29.35
CA SER A 26 -6.49 13.56 27.90
C SER A 26 -5.36 14.54 27.58
N THR A 27 -4.12 14.07 27.67
CA THR A 27 -3.02 14.75 27.01
C THR A 27 -3.09 14.33 25.55
N THR A 28 -3.64 15.19 24.70
CA THR A 28 -3.23 15.23 23.30
C THR A 28 -1.73 15.58 23.33
N SER A 29 -0.88 14.56 23.43
CA SER A 29 0.55 14.73 23.20
C SER A 29 0.73 15.27 21.79
N GLU A 30 1.65 16.21 21.61
CA GLU A 30 2.07 16.56 20.26
C GLU A 30 2.52 15.27 19.56
N PRO A 31 2.11 15.06 18.30
CA PRO A 31 2.44 13.85 17.55
C PRO A 31 3.95 13.69 17.50
N THR A 32 4.42 12.51 17.89
CA THR A 32 5.85 12.22 17.94
C THR A 32 6.36 11.82 16.55
N GLU A 33 7.68 11.84 16.34
CA GLU A 33 8.26 11.31 15.09
C GLU A 33 7.90 9.83 14.87
N GLU A 34 7.67 9.07 15.95
CA GLU A 34 7.28 7.65 15.94
C GLU A 34 5.87 7.42 15.35
N ASP A 35 4.94 8.36 15.50
CA ASP A 35 3.55 8.19 15.01
C ASP A 35 3.44 8.29 13.47
N ARG A 36 4.55 8.59 12.78
CA ARG A 36 4.59 8.90 11.34
C ARG A 36 5.74 8.24 10.61
N SER A 37 6.32 7.19 11.21
CA SER A 37 7.50 6.52 10.68
C SER A 37 7.20 5.16 10.04
N THR A 38 8.02 4.79 9.07
CA THR A 38 8.11 3.40 8.56
C THR A 38 9.53 2.92 8.70
N ASP A 39 9.69 1.75 9.32
CA ASP A 39 11.00 1.13 9.50
C ASP A 39 11.34 0.19 8.35
N VAL A 40 12.63 0.17 8.00
CA VAL A 40 13.19 -0.79 7.05
C VAL A 40 14.15 -1.67 7.82
N ILE A 41 13.92 -2.99 7.81
CA ILE A 41 14.77 -3.96 8.52
C ILE A 41 15.29 -5.03 7.56
N ARG A 42 16.50 -5.53 7.82
CA ARG A 42 17.14 -6.61 7.05
C ARG A 42 17.74 -7.65 8.00
N SER A 43 17.67 -8.92 7.62
CA SER A 43 18.35 -10.00 8.34
C SER A 43 19.87 -9.87 8.22
N CYS A 44 20.59 -10.07 9.33
CA CYS A 44 22.04 -10.11 9.33
C CYS A 44 22.58 -11.33 8.57
N LEU A 45 23.82 -11.24 8.07
CA LEU A 45 24.53 -12.38 7.46
C LEU A 45 24.67 -13.50 8.51
N GLY A 46 23.92 -14.58 8.33
CA GLY A 46 23.83 -15.69 9.30
C GLY A 46 22.39 -16.05 9.68
N GLY A 47 21.44 -15.12 9.56
CA GLY A 47 19.99 -15.35 9.74
C GLY A 47 19.47 -15.18 11.18
N ASP A 48 20.36 -14.92 12.14
CA ASP A 48 20.02 -15.01 13.57
C ASP A 48 19.62 -13.66 14.20
N CYS A 49 19.61 -12.59 13.40
CA CYS A 49 19.29 -11.23 13.84
C CYS A 49 18.68 -10.38 12.73
N TRP A 50 17.90 -9.37 13.13
CA TRP A 50 17.38 -8.32 12.27
C TRP A 50 18.03 -7.00 12.65
N THR A 51 18.45 -6.23 11.67
CA THR A 51 19.07 -4.92 11.84
C THR A 51 18.31 -3.88 11.03
N GLN A 52 18.05 -2.73 11.64
CA GLN A 52 17.49 -1.58 10.93
C GLN A 52 18.43 -1.14 9.81
N VAL A 53 17.84 -0.72 8.69
CA VAL A 53 18.50 -0.19 7.52
C VAL A 53 18.11 1.27 7.38
N GLY A 54 19.09 2.16 7.50
CA GLY A 54 18.87 3.60 7.49
C GLY A 54 18.17 4.09 8.76
N ASN A 55 17.74 5.35 8.70
CA ASN A 55 16.89 5.94 9.72
C ASN A 55 15.42 5.63 9.41
N ASP A 56 14.55 5.93 10.36
CA ASP A 56 13.10 5.94 10.19
C ASP A 56 12.70 6.78 8.98
N LEU A 57 11.84 6.23 8.13
CA LEU A 57 11.25 7.00 7.03
C LEU A 57 10.14 7.86 7.58
N LEU A 58 10.25 9.18 7.39
CA LEU A 58 9.20 10.11 7.80
C LEU A 58 8.21 10.35 6.67
N ALA A 59 6.96 10.50 7.07
CA ALA A 59 5.85 10.76 6.18
C ALA A 59 6.03 12.05 5.34
N PRO A 60 5.36 12.16 4.17
CA PRO A 60 5.61 13.28 3.26
C PRO A 60 5.17 14.65 3.79
N ASP A 61 4.08 14.70 4.56
CA ASP A 61 3.60 15.94 5.18
C ASP A 61 4.02 15.98 6.66
N PRO A 62 4.95 16.86 7.06
CA PRO A 62 5.40 16.95 8.43
C PRO A 62 4.36 17.57 9.38
N ASN A 63 3.20 18.00 8.90
CA ASN A 63 2.11 18.53 9.73
C ASN A 63 0.89 17.60 9.77
N ASP A 64 0.91 16.51 9.02
CA ASP A 64 -0.14 15.51 9.01
C ASP A 64 0.30 14.30 9.80
N ILE A 65 -0.55 13.87 10.72
CA ILE A 65 -0.17 12.90 11.76
C ILE A 65 -0.97 11.61 11.66
N ASP A 66 -2.03 11.64 10.85
CA ASP A 66 -2.88 10.50 10.50
C ASP A 66 -2.89 10.33 8.98
N ASP A 67 -1.72 10.42 8.33
CA ASP A 67 -1.61 10.33 6.87
C ASP A 67 -1.55 8.89 6.34
N GLY A 68 -1.49 7.91 7.25
CA GLY A 68 -1.40 6.48 6.94
C GLY A 68 -0.08 6.11 6.27
N PHE A 69 1.01 6.84 6.54
CA PHE A 69 2.33 6.49 6.01
C PHE A 69 2.81 5.16 6.56
N GLY A 70 3.01 4.19 5.65
CA GLY A 70 3.34 2.82 6.02
C GLY A 70 2.14 1.87 6.00
N ASP A 71 0.90 2.38 5.85
CA ASP A 71 -0.31 1.53 5.79
C ASP A 71 -0.26 0.53 4.64
N LEU A 72 0.40 0.91 3.54
CA LEU A 72 0.75 0.00 2.45
C LEU A 72 2.24 0.12 2.14
N VAL A 73 2.92 -1.02 2.30
CA VAL A 73 4.31 -1.22 1.89
C VAL A 73 4.39 -2.42 0.96
N GLN A 74 5.26 -2.35 -0.04
CA GLN A 74 5.56 -3.49 -0.91
C GLN A 74 7.02 -3.48 -1.32
N LEU A 75 7.65 -4.66 -1.25
CA LEU A 75 8.97 -4.91 -1.83
C LEU A 75 8.83 -5.37 -3.29
N ALA A 76 9.64 -4.81 -4.18
CA ALA A 76 9.80 -5.32 -5.54
C ALA A 76 10.65 -6.59 -5.50
N ASN A 77 10.04 -7.71 -5.89
CA ASN A 77 10.61 -9.05 -5.73
C ASN A 77 11.96 -9.21 -6.43
N GLY A 78 12.98 -9.70 -5.72
CA GLY A 78 14.32 -9.92 -6.28
C GLY A 78 15.12 -8.63 -6.49
N THR A 79 14.63 -7.50 -5.98
CA THR A 79 15.34 -6.21 -6.00
C THR A 79 15.59 -5.68 -4.58
N SER A 80 16.32 -4.58 -4.49
CA SER A 80 16.47 -3.80 -3.26
C SER A 80 15.56 -2.57 -3.26
N ARG A 81 14.39 -2.64 -3.91
CA ARG A 81 13.46 -1.51 -4.04
C ARG A 81 12.15 -1.78 -3.31
N PHE A 82 11.60 -0.76 -2.67
CA PHE A 82 10.29 -0.83 -2.03
C PHE A 82 9.49 0.45 -2.20
N VAL A 83 8.18 0.33 -2.08
CA VAL A 83 7.24 1.45 -2.09
C VAL A 83 6.59 1.58 -0.70
N VAL A 84 6.37 2.82 -0.29
CA VAL A 84 5.63 3.20 0.92
C VAL A 84 4.55 4.19 0.52
N CYS A 85 3.32 3.93 0.95
CA CYS A 85 2.18 4.80 0.72
C CYS A 85 1.79 5.51 2.02
N ALA A 86 1.54 6.82 1.95
CA ALA A 86 0.70 7.55 2.89
C ALA A 86 -0.68 7.67 2.26
N LEU A 87 -1.58 6.74 2.58
CA LEU A 87 -2.86 6.62 1.88
C LEU A 87 -3.74 7.86 1.99
N GLN A 88 -3.70 8.53 3.14
CA GLN A 88 -4.63 9.59 3.50
C GLN A 88 -3.92 10.93 3.73
N SER A 89 -2.67 11.06 3.27
CA SER A 89 -1.91 12.30 3.36
C SER A 89 -2.67 13.48 2.82
N ASN A 90 -2.64 14.58 3.57
CA ASN A 90 -3.23 15.84 3.22
C ASN A 90 -2.30 16.76 2.41
N ILE A 91 -1.09 16.28 2.03
CA ILE A 91 0.01 17.09 1.46
C ILE A 91 -0.36 17.91 0.23
N SER A 92 -1.29 17.41 -0.59
CA SER A 92 -1.75 18.07 -1.81
C SER A 92 -3.25 18.39 -1.78
N GLY A 93 -3.85 18.37 -0.59
CA GLY A 93 -5.28 18.54 -0.34
C GLY A 93 -5.81 17.43 0.56
N LYS A 94 -7.01 17.60 1.11
CA LYS A 94 -7.58 16.65 2.08
C LYS A 94 -7.55 15.22 1.56
N ARG A 95 -6.90 14.28 2.26
CA ARG A 95 -6.76 12.86 1.89
C ARG A 95 -6.36 12.67 0.44
N SER A 96 -5.36 13.40 -0.03
CA SER A 96 -4.84 13.30 -1.40
C SER A 96 -3.95 12.08 -1.60
N GLY A 97 -3.35 11.58 -0.52
CA GLY A 97 -2.42 10.47 -0.55
C GLY A 97 -1.08 10.78 -1.21
N ALA A 98 -0.04 10.07 -0.81
CA ALA A 98 1.29 10.18 -1.36
C ALA A 98 1.98 8.81 -1.44
N VAL A 99 2.81 8.62 -2.46
CA VAL A 99 3.56 7.38 -2.66
C VAL A 99 5.02 7.73 -2.89
N ARG A 100 5.90 7.07 -2.13
CA ARG A 100 7.35 7.18 -2.27
C ARG A 100 7.95 5.81 -2.55
N VAL A 101 8.97 5.80 -3.40
CA VAL A 101 9.71 4.58 -3.75
C VAL A 101 11.16 4.79 -3.36
N TYR A 102 11.80 3.76 -2.82
CA TYR A 102 13.16 3.83 -2.30
C TYR A 102 14.00 2.67 -2.82
N ASP A 103 15.26 2.96 -3.14
CA ASP A 103 16.32 1.98 -3.39
C ASP A 103 17.16 1.81 -2.12
N VAL A 104 17.34 0.56 -1.69
CA VAL A 104 18.17 0.18 -0.55
C VAL A 104 19.60 -0.11 -1.03
N HIS A 105 20.55 0.51 -0.36
CA HIS A 105 21.98 0.40 -0.61
C HIS A 105 22.71 0.02 0.68
N GLY A 106 23.07 -1.26 0.83
CA GLY A 106 23.74 -1.72 2.06
C GLY A 106 22.89 -1.43 3.29
N ASP A 107 23.34 -0.49 4.13
CA ASP A 107 22.76 -0.07 5.40
C ASP A 107 21.96 1.24 5.33
N HIS A 108 21.75 1.81 4.14
CA HIS A 108 20.93 3.01 3.95
C HIS A 108 20.00 2.85 2.74
N PHE A 109 19.12 3.81 2.52
CA PHE A 109 18.26 3.87 1.34
C PHE A 109 18.26 5.29 0.75
N SER A 110 17.88 5.40 -0.51
CA SER A 110 17.68 6.66 -1.21
C SER A 110 16.37 6.65 -1.98
N GLN A 111 15.72 7.80 -2.14
CA GLN A 111 14.43 7.85 -2.86
C GLN A 111 14.66 7.62 -4.36
N ALA A 112 13.99 6.61 -4.91
CA ALA A 112 14.00 6.28 -6.33
C ALA A 112 12.97 7.15 -7.07
N GLY A 113 13.43 8.30 -7.56
CA GLY A 113 12.62 9.27 -8.29
C GLY A 113 11.80 10.21 -7.41
N GLN A 114 10.89 10.97 -8.04
CA GLN A 114 10.08 11.96 -7.34
C GLN A 114 8.98 11.31 -6.49
N THR A 115 8.54 12.01 -5.44
CA THR A 115 7.32 11.66 -4.70
C THR A 115 6.11 11.78 -5.62
N MET A 116 5.24 10.79 -5.58
CA MET A 116 3.98 10.82 -6.31
C MET A 116 2.90 11.35 -5.38
N TYR A 117 2.22 12.42 -5.79
CA TYR A 117 1.15 13.05 -5.04
C TYR A 117 -0.18 12.75 -5.70
N GLY A 118 -1.19 12.36 -4.91
CA GLY A 118 -2.55 12.37 -5.40
C GLY A 118 -3.13 13.77 -5.37
N SER A 119 -4.43 13.84 -5.63
CA SER A 119 -5.14 15.10 -5.90
C SER A 119 -5.88 15.60 -4.66
N THR A 120 -7.18 15.37 -4.55
CA THR A 120 -7.99 15.82 -3.40
C THR A 120 -9.06 14.78 -3.14
N GLU A 121 -9.20 14.40 -1.88
CA GLU A 121 -10.13 13.37 -1.37
C GLU A 121 -9.95 11.98 -2.01
N ASP A 122 -8.75 11.71 -2.52
CA ASP A 122 -8.37 10.47 -3.17
C ASP A 122 -7.38 9.72 -2.28
N GLU A 123 -7.79 8.60 -1.66
CA GLU A 123 -6.76 7.69 -1.15
C GLU A 123 -5.94 7.17 -2.34
N MET A 124 -4.61 7.19 -2.20
CA MET A 124 -3.71 6.74 -3.26
C MET A 124 -2.89 5.53 -2.82
N ARG A 125 -2.99 4.45 -3.60
CA ARG A 125 -2.27 3.19 -3.37
C ARG A 125 -1.23 3.00 -4.46
N GLY A 126 -0.04 2.53 -4.10
CA GLY A 126 1.04 2.26 -5.05
C GLY A 126 1.52 0.82 -4.97
N VAL A 127 1.71 0.18 -6.12
CA VAL A 127 2.34 -1.14 -6.21
C VAL A 127 3.43 -1.17 -7.27
N LEU A 128 4.52 -1.87 -6.98
CA LEU A 128 5.65 -2.05 -7.89
C LEU A 128 5.50 -3.36 -8.68
N SER A 129 6.03 -3.36 -9.91
CA SER A 129 6.40 -4.58 -10.60
C SER A 129 7.51 -5.30 -9.85
N GLY A 130 7.63 -6.62 -10.05
CA GLY A 130 8.67 -7.41 -9.41
C GLY A 130 10.09 -6.91 -9.71
N ASP A 131 10.38 -6.52 -10.94
CA ASP A 131 11.65 -5.92 -11.36
C ASP A 131 11.85 -4.47 -10.87
N GLY A 132 10.85 -3.90 -10.19
CA GLY A 132 10.85 -2.56 -9.64
C GLY A 132 10.84 -1.43 -10.66
N ARG A 133 10.71 -1.71 -11.97
CA ARG A 133 10.79 -0.69 -13.02
C ARG A 133 9.46 -0.03 -13.35
N ARG A 134 8.34 -0.61 -12.91
CA ARG A 134 7.01 -0.04 -13.07
C ARG A 134 6.33 0.15 -11.72
N LEU A 135 5.57 1.24 -11.62
CA LEU A 135 4.78 1.62 -10.46
C LEU A 135 3.35 1.87 -10.94
N ALA A 136 2.38 1.10 -10.45
CA ALA A 136 0.97 1.38 -10.67
C ALA A 136 0.42 2.15 -9.45
N LEU A 137 -0.23 3.28 -9.72
CA LEU A 137 -0.92 4.09 -8.73
C LEU A 137 -2.42 4.00 -8.94
N ALA A 138 -3.16 3.68 -7.88
CA ALA A 138 -4.61 3.61 -7.89
C ALA A 138 -5.24 4.66 -6.98
N LYS A 139 -6.37 5.21 -7.45
CA LYS A 139 -7.23 6.16 -6.72
C LYS A 139 -8.67 5.68 -6.77
N PRO A 140 -9.07 4.68 -5.97
CA PRO A 140 -10.35 4.01 -6.16
C PRO A 140 -11.57 4.87 -5.81
N TRP A 141 -11.41 5.91 -5.00
CA TRP A 141 -12.48 6.85 -4.65
C TRP A 141 -12.60 8.05 -5.60
N LEU A 142 -11.78 8.11 -6.66
CA LEU A 142 -11.79 9.25 -7.58
C LEU A 142 -13.16 9.46 -8.25
N ASP A 143 -13.67 10.67 -8.10
CA ASP A 143 -14.78 11.25 -8.85
C ASP A 143 -14.25 11.92 -10.12
N TYR A 144 -14.80 11.59 -11.30
CA TYR A 144 -14.35 12.22 -12.55
C TYR A 144 -15.47 12.28 -13.59
N GLN A 145 -15.59 13.43 -14.27
CA GLN A 145 -16.59 13.70 -15.31
C GLN A 145 -18.03 13.31 -14.89
N GLY A 146 -18.41 13.63 -13.65
CA GLY A 146 -19.75 13.35 -13.12
C GLY A 146 -20.03 11.89 -12.72
N LYS A 147 -19.03 11.01 -12.83
CA LYS A 147 -19.09 9.63 -12.31
C LYS A 147 -18.40 9.58 -10.95
N SER A 148 -19.18 9.37 -9.89
CA SER A 148 -18.64 9.26 -8.54
C SER A 148 -18.00 7.90 -8.27
N ASN A 149 -16.95 7.87 -7.45
CA ASN A 149 -16.16 6.72 -7.04
C ASN A 149 -15.86 5.77 -8.21
N ARG A 150 -15.53 6.34 -9.36
CA ARG A 150 -15.31 5.52 -10.56
C ARG A 150 -13.95 4.82 -10.50
N GLY A 151 -13.00 5.43 -9.80
CA GLY A 151 -11.66 4.93 -9.67
C GLY A 151 -10.79 5.14 -10.91
N GLU A 152 -9.49 5.19 -10.69
CA GLU A 152 -8.47 5.40 -11.70
C GLU A 152 -7.20 4.62 -11.34
N VAL A 153 -6.51 4.10 -12.36
CA VAL A 153 -5.17 3.53 -12.25
C VAL A 153 -4.27 4.12 -13.33
N ILE A 154 -3.10 4.59 -12.93
CA ILE A 154 -2.05 5.10 -13.81
C ILE A 154 -0.79 4.28 -13.57
N VAL A 155 -0.15 3.82 -14.65
CA VAL A 155 1.13 3.10 -14.56
C VAL A 155 2.26 4.01 -14.98
N TYR A 156 3.35 3.98 -14.22
CA TYR A 156 4.56 4.75 -14.44
C TYR A 156 5.72 3.81 -14.68
N GLU A 157 6.67 4.24 -15.49
CA GLU A 157 7.96 3.58 -15.71
C GLU A 157 9.09 4.45 -15.15
N LEU A 158 10.02 3.81 -14.45
CA LEU A 158 11.21 4.48 -13.93
C LEU A 158 12.19 4.71 -15.08
N LYS A 159 12.49 5.98 -15.34
CA LYS A 159 13.55 6.38 -16.27
C LYS A 159 14.80 6.71 -15.48
N ASP A 160 15.92 6.15 -15.89
CA ASP A 160 17.22 6.47 -15.31
C ASP A 160 17.64 7.90 -15.64
N ALA A 161 18.54 8.43 -14.80
CA ALA A 161 19.21 9.69 -15.02
C ALA A 161 19.81 9.74 -16.43
N GLN A 162 19.50 10.80 -17.16
CA GLN A 162 19.96 10.92 -18.54
C GLN A 162 21.40 11.44 -18.56
N LEU A 163 22.25 10.80 -19.38
CA LEU A 163 23.56 11.35 -19.70
C LEU A 163 23.40 12.55 -20.64
N ARG A 164 23.85 13.72 -20.20
CA ARG A 164 24.02 14.91 -21.06
C ARG A 164 25.51 15.18 -21.22
N GLY A 165 26.08 14.71 -22.34
CA GLY A 165 27.54 14.72 -22.56
C GLY A 165 28.23 13.64 -21.74
N ARG A 166 29.17 14.02 -20.85
CA ARG A 166 29.85 13.13 -19.91
C ARG A 166 29.34 13.23 -18.46
N SER A 167 28.25 13.97 -18.23
CA SER A 167 27.67 14.15 -16.91
C SER A 167 26.26 13.55 -16.85
N LEU A 168 25.96 12.85 -15.75
CA LEU A 168 24.58 12.48 -15.42
C LEU A 168 23.87 13.76 -14.95
N GLN A 169 22.75 14.11 -15.60
CA GLN A 169 21.89 15.20 -15.13
C GLN A 169 20.52 14.64 -14.73
N GLY A 170 20.06 15.07 -13.55
CA GLY A 170 18.82 14.61 -12.93
C GLY A 170 18.99 13.28 -12.19
N GLY A 171 18.08 13.00 -11.26
CA GLY A 171 17.92 11.68 -10.67
C GLY A 171 17.06 10.77 -11.56
N GLN A 172 16.78 9.56 -11.10
CA GLN A 172 15.72 8.73 -11.71
C GLN A 172 14.40 9.51 -11.69
N GLN A 173 13.49 9.24 -12.63
CA GLN A 173 12.19 9.91 -12.70
C GLN A 173 11.09 8.92 -13.10
N TRP A 174 9.95 8.96 -12.40
CA TRP A 174 8.77 8.18 -12.79
C TRP A 174 8.02 8.91 -13.91
N THR A 175 7.79 8.25 -15.03
CA THR A 175 7.05 8.82 -16.18
C THR A 175 5.84 7.96 -16.48
N SER A 176 4.65 8.55 -16.61
CA SER A 176 3.43 7.79 -16.93
C SER A 176 3.55 7.14 -18.31
N ILE A 177 3.11 5.89 -18.42
CA ILE A 177 3.07 5.12 -19.67
C ILE A 177 1.65 4.65 -19.95
N GLY A 178 1.31 4.54 -21.23
CA GLY A 178 -0.01 4.09 -21.64
C GLY A 178 -1.14 5.08 -21.42
N ASN A 179 -2.34 4.65 -21.81
CA ASN A 179 -3.58 5.31 -21.44
C ASN A 179 -3.91 5.08 -19.95
N ILE A 180 -4.63 6.04 -19.38
CA ILE A 180 -5.15 5.94 -18.01
C ILE A 180 -6.28 4.91 -17.97
N LEU A 181 -6.22 3.99 -17.00
CA LEU A 181 -7.24 2.97 -16.78
C LEU A 181 -8.29 3.48 -15.82
N ARG A 182 -9.58 3.33 -16.14
CA ARG A 182 -10.68 3.85 -15.32
C ARG A 182 -11.85 2.88 -15.23
N GLY A 183 -12.52 2.92 -14.08
CA GLY A 183 -13.78 2.23 -13.89
C GLY A 183 -15.00 2.99 -14.40
N GLU A 184 -16.14 2.34 -14.23
CA GLU A 184 -17.46 2.93 -14.36
C GLU A 184 -17.92 3.57 -13.05
N LYS A 185 -19.03 4.29 -13.11
CA LYS A 185 -19.59 4.99 -11.95
C LYS A 185 -19.80 4.01 -10.79
N ARG A 186 -19.24 4.35 -9.63
CA ARG A 186 -19.29 3.59 -8.36
C ARG A 186 -18.56 2.25 -8.38
N ASP A 187 -17.70 1.97 -9.36
CA ASP A 187 -16.95 0.71 -9.42
C ASP A 187 -15.91 0.57 -8.29
N ARG A 188 -15.40 1.69 -7.77
CA ARG A 188 -14.18 1.73 -6.94
C ARG A 188 -13.00 1.04 -7.62
N PHE A 189 -12.80 1.31 -8.92
CA PHE A 189 -11.74 0.69 -9.71
C PHE A 189 -10.36 1.06 -9.18
N GLY A 190 -9.48 0.07 -8.99
CA GLY A 190 -8.19 0.28 -8.35
C GLY A 190 -8.21 0.03 -6.84
N HIS A 191 -9.26 -0.59 -6.31
CA HIS A 191 -9.32 -0.91 -4.87
C HIS A 191 -8.21 -1.88 -4.46
N HIS A 192 -7.88 -2.81 -5.35
CA HIS A 192 -6.71 -3.67 -5.26
C HIS A 192 -6.05 -3.74 -6.64
N ILE A 193 -4.72 -3.71 -6.68
CA ILE A 193 -3.95 -3.73 -7.92
C ILE A 193 -2.74 -4.65 -7.75
N GLN A 194 -2.38 -5.38 -8.80
CA GLN A 194 -1.13 -6.14 -8.86
C GLN A 194 -0.51 -6.04 -10.24
N LEU A 195 0.82 -6.04 -10.27
CA LEU A 195 1.64 -6.06 -11.49
C LEU A 195 2.34 -7.42 -11.62
N SER A 196 2.51 -7.88 -12.86
CA SER A 196 3.44 -8.98 -13.15
C SER A 196 4.88 -8.58 -12.82
N TYR A 197 5.80 -9.54 -12.82
CA TYR A 197 7.19 -9.29 -12.45
C TYR A 197 7.85 -8.22 -13.33
N ASN A 198 7.71 -8.30 -14.66
CA ASN A 198 8.19 -7.28 -15.59
C ASN A 198 7.24 -6.06 -15.70
N GLY A 199 6.10 -6.11 -15.01
CA GLY A 199 5.03 -5.13 -15.05
C GLY A 199 4.37 -4.96 -16.42
N SER A 200 4.45 -5.93 -17.35
CA SER A 200 3.72 -5.87 -18.62
C SER A 200 2.22 -6.16 -18.47
N ILE A 201 1.81 -6.77 -17.35
CA ILE A 201 0.41 -7.07 -17.04
C ILE A 201 0.03 -6.40 -15.71
N VAL A 202 -1.15 -5.80 -15.66
CA VAL A 202 -1.76 -5.25 -14.44
C VAL A 202 -3.16 -5.83 -14.25
N ALA A 203 -3.46 -6.34 -13.06
CA ALA A 203 -4.81 -6.71 -12.64
C ALA A 203 -5.37 -5.66 -11.69
N VAL A 204 -6.63 -5.29 -11.91
CA VAL A 204 -7.30 -4.20 -11.20
C VAL A 204 -8.67 -4.64 -10.68
N GLY A 205 -8.85 -4.59 -9.37
CA GLY A 205 -10.10 -4.88 -8.67
C GLY A 205 -11.08 -3.68 -8.64
N SER A 206 -12.37 -3.98 -8.74
CA SER A 206 -13.49 -3.04 -8.67
C SER A 206 -14.57 -3.58 -7.74
N THR A 207 -14.42 -3.37 -6.43
CA THR A 207 -15.23 -4.06 -5.40
C THR A 207 -16.72 -3.75 -5.45
N ALA A 208 -17.08 -2.56 -5.93
CA ALA A 208 -18.45 -2.08 -5.94
C ALA A 208 -19.12 -2.22 -7.33
N ALA A 209 -18.42 -2.79 -8.31
CA ALA A 209 -18.96 -3.06 -9.63
C ALA A 209 -20.10 -4.10 -9.59
N ASP A 210 -21.04 -3.99 -10.54
CA ASP A 210 -22.18 -4.90 -10.74
C ASP A 210 -22.92 -5.24 -9.43
N ASN A 211 -23.49 -4.22 -8.78
CA ASN A 211 -24.17 -4.36 -7.48
C ASN A 211 -23.28 -5.03 -6.42
N LYS A 212 -22.00 -4.64 -6.36
CA LYS A 212 -21.01 -5.19 -5.42
C LYS A 212 -20.76 -6.70 -5.57
N ARG A 213 -21.10 -7.32 -6.71
CA ARG A 213 -20.45 -8.59 -7.10
C ARG A 213 -18.94 -8.44 -7.17
N GLY A 214 -18.51 -7.24 -7.54
CA GLY A 214 -17.13 -6.93 -7.78
C GLY A 214 -16.64 -7.50 -9.11
N ASN A 215 -15.50 -7.01 -9.58
CA ASN A 215 -14.79 -7.62 -10.69
C ASN A 215 -13.29 -7.35 -10.65
N ILE A 216 -12.54 -8.16 -11.38
CA ILE A 216 -11.13 -7.94 -11.70
C ILE A 216 -11.02 -7.79 -13.23
N ARG A 217 -10.34 -6.72 -13.65
CA ARG A 217 -9.97 -6.47 -15.04
C ARG A 217 -8.47 -6.58 -15.17
N VAL A 218 -8.02 -7.37 -16.13
CA VAL A 218 -6.60 -7.56 -16.44
C VAL A 218 -6.27 -6.78 -17.69
N TYR A 219 -5.14 -6.08 -17.69
CA TYR A 219 -4.66 -5.31 -18.82
C TYR A 219 -3.23 -5.70 -19.14
N GLU A 220 -2.92 -5.79 -20.43
CA GLU A 220 -1.59 -5.99 -20.95
C GLU A 220 -1.11 -4.72 -21.65
N TYR A 221 0.13 -4.34 -21.39
CA TYR A 221 0.76 -3.20 -22.01
C TYR A 221 1.26 -3.55 -23.41
N ASN A 222 0.82 -2.79 -24.40
CA ASN A 222 1.28 -2.89 -25.77
C ASN A 222 2.29 -1.78 -26.05
N ASP A 223 3.57 -2.16 -26.15
CA ASP A 223 4.67 -1.23 -26.43
C ASP A 223 4.54 -0.52 -27.78
N ASN A 224 3.94 -1.17 -28.79
CA ASN A 224 3.83 -0.60 -30.14
C ASN A 224 2.86 0.57 -30.19
N ASP A 225 1.76 0.46 -29.43
CA ASP A 225 0.71 1.47 -29.39
C ASP A 225 0.86 2.42 -28.20
N ASN A 226 1.77 2.13 -27.25
CA ASN A 226 1.87 2.81 -25.96
C ASN A 226 0.50 2.86 -25.27
N GLU A 227 -0.13 1.68 -25.13
CA GLU A 227 -1.50 1.53 -24.60
C GLU A 227 -1.63 0.27 -23.73
N TRP A 228 -2.41 0.38 -22.66
CA TRP A 228 -2.90 -0.71 -21.86
C TRP A 228 -4.22 -1.23 -22.45
N LYS A 229 -4.23 -2.49 -22.88
CA LYS A 229 -5.38 -3.14 -23.48
C LYS A 229 -5.92 -4.22 -22.56
N GLN A 230 -7.23 -4.28 -22.39
CA GLN A 230 -7.84 -5.29 -21.52
C GLN A 230 -7.61 -6.69 -22.11
N LEU A 231 -7.07 -7.58 -21.30
CA LEU A 231 -6.84 -8.98 -21.63
C LEU A 231 -8.06 -9.81 -21.22
N GLY A 232 -8.86 -10.21 -22.22
CA GLY A 232 -10.04 -11.03 -22.01
C GLY A 232 -11.22 -10.31 -21.32
N SER A 233 -12.23 -11.08 -20.92
CA SER A 233 -13.39 -10.56 -20.20
C SER A 233 -13.09 -10.29 -18.73
N SER A 234 -13.83 -9.36 -18.12
CA SER A 234 -13.74 -9.13 -16.67
C SER A 234 -14.11 -10.40 -15.88
N LEU A 235 -13.32 -10.71 -14.86
CA LEU A 235 -13.57 -11.78 -13.90
C LEU A 235 -14.53 -11.24 -12.83
N LYS A 236 -15.69 -11.86 -12.61
CA LYS A 236 -16.77 -11.30 -11.77
C LYS A 236 -17.17 -12.26 -10.67
N GLY A 237 -17.66 -11.72 -9.55
CA GLY A 237 -18.39 -12.49 -8.55
C GLY A 237 -19.69 -13.08 -9.11
N GLU A 238 -20.14 -14.18 -8.55
CA GLU A 238 -21.35 -14.89 -8.97
C GLU A 238 -22.60 -14.25 -8.36
N ASN A 239 -22.51 -13.82 -7.10
CA ASN A 239 -23.61 -13.29 -6.31
C ASN A 239 -23.39 -11.81 -5.93
N ILE A 240 -24.51 -11.11 -5.77
CA ILE A 240 -24.51 -9.75 -5.21
C ILE A 240 -23.79 -9.76 -3.86
N ASP A 241 -22.98 -8.72 -3.61
CA ASP A 241 -22.15 -8.56 -2.41
C ASP A 241 -20.95 -9.54 -2.27
N ASP A 242 -20.60 -10.33 -3.29
CA ASP A 242 -19.35 -11.14 -3.29
C ASP A 242 -18.08 -10.28 -3.18
N GLN A 243 -18.14 -9.02 -3.65
CA GLN A 243 -17.05 -8.04 -3.56
C GLN A 243 -15.70 -8.49 -4.15
N VAL A 244 -15.72 -9.32 -5.20
CA VAL A 244 -14.50 -9.75 -5.92
C VAL A 244 -13.62 -8.56 -6.29
N GLY A 245 -12.32 -8.68 -6.07
CA GLY A 245 -11.36 -7.60 -6.29
C GLY A 245 -11.19 -6.67 -5.07
N PHE A 246 -11.62 -7.11 -3.88
CA PHE A 246 -11.31 -6.47 -2.61
C PHE A 246 -9.83 -6.63 -2.23
N LEU A 247 -9.35 -5.83 -1.28
CA LEU A 247 -7.94 -5.81 -0.84
C LEU A 247 -7.41 -7.23 -0.61
N GLU A 248 -6.25 -7.53 -1.19
CA GLU A 248 -5.55 -8.82 -1.07
C GLU A 248 -6.38 -10.06 -1.47
N SER A 249 -7.54 -9.88 -2.12
CA SER A 249 -8.44 -10.99 -2.51
C SER A 249 -7.96 -11.76 -3.74
N PHE A 250 -6.93 -11.28 -4.44
CA PHE A 250 -6.36 -11.98 -5.58
C PHE A 250 -4.84 -11.92 -5.61
N ALA A 251 -4.22 -12.93 -6.19
CA ALA A 251 -2.78 -13.03 -6.36
C ALA A 251 -2.44 -13.41 -7.81
N MET A 252 -1.40 -12.77 -8.36
CA MET A 252 -0.93 -12.95 -9.72
C MET A 252 0.38 -13.75 -9.77
N SER A 253 0.51 -14.63 -10.77
CA SER A 253 1.77 -15.30 -11.08
C SER A 253 2.84 -14.32 -11.56
N HIS A 254 4.10 -14.74 -11.48
CA HIS A 254 5.26 -13.95 -11.90
C HIS A 254 5.14 -13.43 -13.36
N ASP A 255 4.66 -14.26 -14.27
CA ASP A 255 4.46 -13.93 -15.69
C ASP A 255 3.16 -13.16 -15.97
N GLY A 256 2.26 -13.04 -14.99
CA GLY A 256 0.99 -12.34 -15.11
C GLY A 256 -0.15 -13.11 -15.78
N HIS A 257 0.06 -14.36 -16.18
CA HIS A 257 -0.95 -15.14 -16.93
C HIS A 257 -1.82 -16.05 -16.06
N THR A 258 -1.58 -16.13 -14.76
CA THR A 258 -2.42 -16.86 -13.80
C THR A 258 -2.85 -15.93 -12.67
N LEU A 259 -4.14 -15.98 -12.31
CA LEU A 259 -4.72 -15.32 -11.15
C LEU A 259 -5.39 -16.35 -10.24
N ALA A 260 -5.08 -16.30 -8.95
CA ALA A 260 -5.89 -16.90 -7.90
C ALA A 260 -6.78 -15.81 -7.30
N MET A 261 -8.06 -16.12 -7.05
CA MET A 261 -9.05 -15.17 -6.50
C MET A 261 -9.84 -15.87 -5.40
N GLY A 262 -10.17 -15.15 -4.33
CA GLY A 262 -10.96 -15.61 -3.18
C GLY A 262 -12.18 -14.75 -2.91
#